data_AF-R9HKB4-F1
#
_entry.id   AF-R9HKB4-F1
#
_cell.length_a   1.000
_cell.length_b   1.000
_cell.length_c   1.000
_cell.angle_alpha   90.00
_cell.angle_beta   90.00
_cell.angle_gamma   90.00
#
_symmetry.space_group_name_H-M   'P 1'
#
loop_
_entity.id
_entity.type
_entity.pdbx_description
1 polymer ?
#
loop_
_entity_poly.entity_id
_entity_poly.type
_entity_poly.pdbx_seq_one_letter_code
_entity_poly.pdbx_strand_id
1 'polypeptide(L)'
;MVLVKKERESNFELLRLIAMIFIVLYHFCSSVKAGIDTENRWILLGYTIFHIGVPVFILISGYWTIKLSIRKLISFYLYCFLWYLMCYGISVLFLGEEFILKDFMMQWFPFSHTGGR
;
A
#
# COMPACT_ATOMS: atom_id res chain seq x y z
N MET A 1 -2.59 41.57 -12.08
CA MET A 1 -2.06 40.24 -11.70
C MET A 1 -3.17 39.22 -11.90
N VAL A 2 -3.22 38.57 -13.07
CA VAL A 2 -4.25 37.57 -13.36
C VAL A 2 -3.87 36.30 -12.60
N LEU A 3 -4.64 35.97 -11.57
CA LEU A 3 -4.53 34.69 -10.88
C LEU A 3 -5.03 33.62 -11.85
N VAL A 4 -4.11 32.98 -12.57
CA VAL A 4 -4.42 31.76 -13.33
C VAL A 4 -4.88 30.73 -12.31
N LYS A 5 -6.19 30.48 -12.25
CA LYS A 5 -6.78 29.45 -11.42
C LYS A 5 -6.22 28.11 -11.93
N LYS A 6 -5.38 27.45 -11.12
CA LYS A 6 -4.91 26.10 -11.43
C LYS A 6 -6.14 25.20 -11.56
N GLU A 7 -6.41 24.77 -12.77
CA GLU A 7 -7.52 23.87 -13.07
C GLU A 7 -7.26 22.55 -12.34
N ARG A 8 -8.27 22.08 -11.60
CA ARG A 8 -8.18 20.79 -10.90
C ARG A 8 -8.44 19.70 -11.93
N GLU A 9 -7.42 18.94 -12.24
CA GLU A 9 -7.55 17.77 -13.10
C GLU A 9 -8.21 16.62 -12.34
N SER A 10 -9.55 16.54 -12.41
CA SER A 10 -10.34 15.51 -11.73
C SER A 10 -9.94 14.08 -12.13
N ASN A 11 -9.51 13.87 -13.37
CA ASN A 11 -9.04 12.58 -13.88
C ASN A 11 -7.82 12.06 -13.11
N PHE A 12 -6.89 12.94 -12.75
CA PHE A 12 -5.69 12.56 -12.01
C PHE A 12 -5.94 12.41 -10.52
N GLU A 13 -6.87 13.17 -9.96
CA GLU A 13 -7.35 12.93 -8.59
C GLU A 13 -8.07 11.56 -8.49
N LEU A 14 -8.90 11.21 -9.47
CA LEU A 14 -9.54 9.90 -9.58
C LEU A 14 -8.50 8.77 -9.70
N LEU A 15 -7.50 8.94 -10.57
CA LEU A 15 -6.45 7.96 -10.75
C LEU A 15 -5.64 7.75 -9.46
N ARG A 16 -5.42 8.81 -8.67
CA ARG A 16 -4.77 8.71 -7.36
C ARG A 16 -5.59 7.91 -6.35
N LEU A 17 -6.91 8.09 -6.33
CA LEU A 17 -7.81 7.32 -5.47
C LEU A 17 -7.84 5.83 -5.89
N ILE A 18 -7.90 5.55 -7.19
CA ILE A 18 -7.81 4.18 -7.72
C ILE A 18 -6.48 3.54 -7.31
N ALA A 19 -5.37 4.29 -7.42
CA ALA A 19 -4.07 3.80 -6.99
C ALA A 19 -4.02 3.48 -5.49
N MET A 20 -4.59 4.33 -4.62
CA MET A 20 -4.71 4.05 -3.19
C MET A 20 -5.54 2.78 -2.92
N ILE A 21 -6.62 2.55 -3.65
CA ILE A 21 -7.45 1.33 -3.53
C ILE A 21 -6.63 0.10 -3.92
N PHE A 22 -5.89 0.15 -5.02
CA PHE A 22 -5.03 -0.97 -5.46
C PHE A 22 -3.95 -1.30 -4.42
N ILE A 23 -3.35 -0.30 -3.79
CA ILE A 23 -2.38 -0.51 -2.70
C ILE A 23 -3.04 -1.23 -1.51
N VAL A 24 -4.22 -0.78 -1.09
CA VAL A 24 -4.96 -1.39 0.02
C VAL A 24 -5.35 -2.83 -0.29
N LEU A 25 -5.87 -3.09 -1.50
CA LEU A 25 -6.24 -4.44 -1.94
C LEU A 25 -5.02 -5.37 -2.04
N TYR A 26 -3.90 -4.88 -2.57
CA TYR A 26 -2.64 -5.63 -2.62
C TYR A 26 -2.21 -6.07 -1.22
N HIS A 27 -2.16 -5.13 -0.26
CA HIS A 27 -1.75 -5.44 1.11
C HIS A 27 -2.76 -6.34 1.81
N PHE A 28 -4.06 -6.15 1.60
CA PHE A 28 -5.07 -7.04 2.17
C PHE A 28 -4.93 -8.48 1.65
N CYS A 29 -4.83 -8.67 0.33
CA CYS A 29 -4.62 -9.99 -0.27
C CYS A 29 -3.29 -10.62 0.18
N SER A 30 -2.24 -9.83 0.32
CA SER A 30 -0.92 -10.29 0.77
C SER A 30 -0.88 -10.63 2.26
N SER A 31 -1.60 -9.90 3.12
CA SER A 31 -1.60 -10.09 4.57
C SER A 31 -2.50 -11.23 5.02
N VAL A 32 -3.57 -11.53 4.29
CA VAL A 32 -4.56 -12.56 4.68
C VAL A 32 -4.00 -13.99 4.54
N LYS A 33 -2.78 -14.20 4.01
CA LYS A 33 -2.29 -15.54 3.62
C LYS A 33 -3.39 -16.36 2.93
N ALA A 34 -4.20 -15.73 2.09
CA ALA A 34 -4.89 -16.50 1.08
C ALA A 34 -3.75 -17.16 0.32
N GLY A 35 -3.68 -18.49 0.31
CA GLY A 35 -2.81 -19.22 -0.60
C GLY A 35 -3.20 -18.76 -2.00
N ILE A 36 -2.60 -17.65 -2.45
CA ILE A 36 -2.73 -17.14 -3.79
C ILE A 36 -2.09 -18.25 -4.58
N ASP A 37 -2.94 -19.12 -5.11
CA ASP A 37 -2.55 -20.19 -5.97
C ASP A 37 -1.90 -19.56 -7.19
N THR A 38 -0.57 -19.46 -7.16
CA THR A 38 0.23 -18.86 -8.21
C THR A 38 0.15 -19.68 -9.49
N GLU A 39 -0.40 -20.90 -9.44
CA GLU A 39 -0.74 -21.68 -10.63
C GLU A 39 -1.94 -21.07 -11.38
N ASN A 40 -2.85 -20.39 -10.69
CA ASN A 40 -3.95 -19.68 -11.33
C ASN A 40 -3.47 -18.34 -11.89
N ARG A 41 -3.17 -18.34 -13.19
CA ARG A 41 -2.70 -17.18 -13.97
C ARG A 41 -3.57 -15.93 -13.80
N TRP A 42 -4.88 -16.08 -13.58
CA TRP A 42 -5.79 -14.94 -13.41
C TRP A 42 -5.60 -14.25 -12.06
N ILE A 43 -5.35 -15.02 -10.99
CA ILE A 43 -5.11 -14.48 -9.66
C ILE A 43 -3.74 -13.80 -9.62
N LEU A 44 -2.73 -14.43 -10.24
CA LEU A 44 -1.39 -13.85 -10.39
C LEU A 44 -1.42 -12.53 -11.18
N LEU A 45 -2.21 -12.46 -12.25
CA LEU A 45 -2.38 -11.25 -13.04
C LEU A 45 -3.02 -10.13 -12.20
N GLY A 46 -4.08 -10.43 -11.45
CA GLY A 46 -4.72 -9.47 -10.55
C GLY A 46 -3.77 -8.93 -9.47
N TYR A 47 -3.00 -9.82 -8.84
CA TYR A 47 -2.00 -9.45 -7.84
C TYR A 47 -0.92 -8.52 -8.42
N THR A 48 -0.45 -8.82 -9.64
CA THR A 48 0.54 -8.00 -10.35
C THR A 48 -0.02 -6.61 -10.68
N ILE A 49 -1.29 -6.52 -11.11
CA ILE A 49 -1.97 -5.25 -11.40
C ILE A 49 -2.10 -4.42 -10.13
N PHE A 50 -2.45 -5.02 -9.00
CA PHE A 50 -2.56 -4.30 -7.73
C PHE A 50 -1.20 -3.77 -7.25
N HIS A 51 -0.11 -4.51 -7.50
CA HIS A 51 1.24 -4.05 -7.18
C HIS A 51 1.65 -2.79 -7.96
N ILE A 52 1.15 -2.59 -9.18
CA ILE A 52 1.37 -1.36 -9.98
C ILE A 52 0.74 -0.12 -9.32
N GLY A 53 -0.22 -0.29 -8.41
CA GLY A 53 -0.82 0.81 -7.65
C GLY A 53 0.20 1.67 -6.90
N VAL A 54 1.24 1.06 -6.31
CA VAL A 54 2.30 1.75 -5.55
C VAL A 54 3.10 2.73 -6.43
N PRO A 55 3.75 2.31 -7.54
CA PRO A 55 4.51 3.23 -8.39
C PRO A 55 3.62 4.28 -9.04
N VAL A 56 2.39 3.94 -9.45
CA VAL A 56 1.44 4.92 -10.01
C VAL A 56 1.08 5.98 -8.97
N PHE A 57 0.82 5.58 -7.72
CA PHE A 57 0.54 6.50 -6.63
C PHE A 57 1.72 7.44 -6.34
N ILE A 58 2.95 6.92 -6.34
CA ILE A 58 4.17 7.72 -6.13
C ILE A 58 4.38 8.70 -7.29
N LEU A 59 4.21 8.26 -8.53
CA LEU A 59 4.37 9.12 -9.71
C LEU A 59 3.35 10.25 -9.75
N ILE A 60 2.07 9.95 -9.52
CA ILE A 60 1.00 10.97 -9.50
C ILE A 60 1.18 11.92 -8.32
N SER A 61 1.53 11.38 -7.14
CA SER A 61 1.81 12.20 -5.97
C SER A 61 3.04 13.08 -6.22
N GLY A 62 4.11 12.57 -6.82
CA GLY A 62 5.30 13.36 -7.17
C GLY A 62 5.07 14.38 -8.29
N TYR A 63 4.19 14.07 -9.25
CA TYR A 63 3.91 14.91 -10.42
C TYR A 63 3.12 16.19 -10.06
N TRP A 64 2.06 16.10 -9.24
CA TRP A 64 1.32 17.28 -8.76
C TRP A 64 1.76 17.80 -7.40
N THR A 65 2.42 16.97 -6.59
CA THR A 65 2.69 17.24 -5.18
C THR A 65 4.18 17.03 -4.82
N ILE A 66 4.94 18.13 -4.98
CA ILE A 66 5.76 18.72 -3.90
C ILE A 66 7.24 18.31 -3.74
N LYS A 67 8.05 19.35 -3.50
CA LYS A 67 9.20 19.44 -2.59
C LYS A 67 9.06 18.50 -1.38
N LEU A 68 9.51 17.25 -1.50
CA LEU A 68 9.45 16.22 -0.44
C LEU A 68 9.80 16.84 0.92
N SER A 69 8.80 16.99 1.78
CA SER A 69 8.99 17.43 3.15
C SER A 69 9.10 16.19 4.01
N ILE A 70 10.20 16.09 4.77
CA ILE A 70 10.46 14.98 5.70
C ILE A 70 9.26 14.75 6.63
N ARG A 71 8.57 15.81 7.06
CA ARG A 71 7.35 15.70 7.88
C ARG A 71 6.25 14.87 7.20
N LYS A 72 6.01 15.09 5.91
CA LYS A 72 4.99 14.34 5.15
C LYS A 72 5.41 12.88 4.92
N LEU A 73 6.71 12.63 4.76
CA LEU A 73 7.25 11.28 4.64
C LEU A 73 7.07 10.49 5.95
N ILE A 74 7.33 11.13 7.10
CA ILE A 74 7.10 10.52 8.42
C ILE A 74 5.62 10.24 8.64
N SER A 75 4.72 11.19 8.32
CA SER A 75 3.27 10.95 8.42
C SER A 75 2.83 9.79 7.54
N PHE A 76 3.33 9.71 6.31
CA PHE A 76 3.06 8.59 5.40
C PHE A 76 3.54 7.25 5.98
N TYR A 77 4.76 7.21 6.51
CA TYR A 77 5.31 6.03 7.18
C TYR A 77 4.43 5.57 8.35
N LEU A 78 3.99 6.50 9.20
CA LEU A 78 3.11 6.19 10.32
C LEU A 78 1.77 5.61 9.87
N TYR A 79 1.19 6.13 8.77
CA TYR A 79 -0.04 5.55 8.21
C TYR A 79 0.16 4.11 7.74
N CYS A 80 1.26 3.82 7.04
CA CYS A 80 1.59 2.45 6.63
C CYS A 80 1.78 1.53 7.84
N PHE A 81 2.49 1.99 8.87
CA PHE A 81 2.72 1.23 10.09
C PHE A 81 1.41 0.91 10.84
N LEU A 82 0.53 1.90 11.03
CA LEU A 82 -0.75 1.71 11.70
C LEU A 82 -1.69 0.79 10.92
N TRP A 83 -1.72 0.94 9.59
CA TRP A 83 -2.50 0.06 8.72
C TRP A 83 -2.03 -1.39 8.86
N TYR A 84 -0.71 -1.62 8.85
CA TYR A 84 -0.16 -2.95 9.03
C TYR A 84 -0.49 -3.55 10.41
N LEU A 85 -0.34 -2.76 11.48
CA LEU A 85 -0.69 -3.19 12.84
C LEU A 85 -2.15 -3.65 12.91
N MET A 86 -3.05 -2.95 12.21
CA MET A 86 -4.45 -3.33 12.10
C MET A 86 -4.62 -4.65 11.33
N CYS A 87 -3.99 -4.81 10.16
CA CYS A 87 -4.07 -6.04 9.37
C CYS A 87 -3.52 -7.26 10.12
N TYR A 88 -2.38 -7.13 10.80
CA TYR A 88 -1.79 -8.20 11.59
C TYR A 88 -2.61 -8.51 12.85
N GLY A 89 -3.19 -7.50 13.49
CA GLY A 89 -4.15 -7.70 14.58
C GLY A 89 -5.38 -8.48 14.12
N ILE A 90 -5.91 -8.17 12.92
CA ILE A 90 -7.04 -8.90 12.34
C ILE A 90 -6.67 -10.35 12.03
N SER A 91 -5.48 -10.63 11.49
CA SER A 91 -5.07 -12.00 11.17
C SER A 91 -4.90 -12.86 12.42
N VAL A 92 -4.31 -12.33 13.49
CA VAL A 92 -4.15 -13.06 14.76
C VAL A 92 -5.51 -13.28 15.45
N LEU A 93 -6.38 -12.27 15.47
CA LEU A 93 -7.65 -12.35 16.21
C LEU A 93 -8.76 -13.12 15.47
N PHE A 94 -8.84 -12.99 14.14
CA PHE A 94 -9.95 -13.56 13.35
C PHE A 94 -9.55 -14.74 12.47
N LEU A 95 -8.28 -14.87 12.09
CA LEU A 95 -7.80 -15.98 11.24
C LEU A 95 -7.02 -17.05 12.01
N GLY A 96 -6.87 -16.89 13.33
CA GLY A 96 -6.27 -17.89 14.21
C GLY A 96 -4.76 -18.08 13.99
N GLU A 97 -4.08 -17.09 13.41
CA GLU A 97 -2.62 -17.14 13.25
C GLU A 97 -1.93 -16.95 14.61
N GLU A 98 -0.89 -17.75 14.87
CA GLU A 98 -0.07 -17.56 16.07
C GLU A 98 0.72 -16.25 15.98
N PHE A 99 0.76 -15.51 17.09
CA PHE A 99 1.57 -14.31 17.19
C PHE A 99 3.06 -14.69 17.21
N ILE A 100 3.79 -14.29 16.16
CA ILE A 100 5.22 -14.54 16.03
C ILE A 100 5.96 -13.20 16.04
N LEU A 101 6.72 -12.96 17.12
CA LEU A 101 7.46 -11.70 17.32
C LEU A 101 8.48 -11.42 16.20
N LYS A 102 9.05 -12.48 15.61
CA LYS A 102 9.96 -12.37 14.46
C LYS A 102 9.25 -11.79 13.24
N ASP A 103 8.05 -12.26 12.94
CA ASP A 103 7.27 -11.79 11.79
C ASP A 103 6.82 -10.35 12.03
N PHE A 104 6.41 -10.02 13.26
CA PHE A 104 6.09 -8.64 13.67
C PHE A 104 7.30 -7.68 13.55
N MET A 105 8.49 -8.10 14.00
CA MET A 105 9.71 -7.28 13.93
C MET A 105 10.25 -7.13 12.50
N MET A 106 10.14 -8.17 11.66
CA MET A 106 10.48 -8.12 10.24
C MET A 106 9.57 -7.22 9.42
N GLN A 107 8.51 -6.67 10.01
CA GLN A 107 7.58 -5.76 9.36
C GLN A 107 7.74 -4.31 9.84
N TRP A 108 8.62 -4.08 10.83
CA TRP A 108 8.94 -2.75 11.32
C TRP A 108 9.51 -1.87 10.21
N PHE A 109 10.24 -2.45 9.25
CA PHE A 109 10.65 -1.74 8.06
C PHE A 109 9.64 -2.00 6.93
N PRO A 110 8.97 -0.97 6.39
CA PRO A 110 8.19 -1.13 5.15
C PRO A 110 9.05 -1.53 3.94
N PHE A 111 10.38 -1.59 4.10
CA PHE A 111 11.36 -2.04 3.12
C PHE A 111 12.06 -3.36 3.49
N SER A 112 11.79 -3.95 4.67
CA SER A 112 12.33 -5.29 4.93
C SER A 112 11.58 -6.28 4.07
N HIS A 113 12.34 -6.97 3.23
CA HIS A 113 11.85 -8.10 2.45
C HIS A 113 11.08 -9.02 3.39
N THR A 114 9.83 -9.31 3.05
CA THR A 114 9.01 -10.31 3.75
C THR A 114 9.85 -11.58 3.74
N GLY A 115 10.42 -11.92 4.90
CA GLY A 115 11.26 -13.09 5.05
C GLY A 115 10.43 -14.28 4.64
N GLY A 116 10.86 -14.95 3.56
CA GLY A 116 10.19 -16.12 3.02
C GLY A 116 9.84 -17.10 4.12
N ARG A 117 8.56 -17.45 4.17
CA ARG A 117 8.13 -18.82 4.43
C ARG A 117 7.52 -19.33 3.16
#